data_AF-A0A816SUV8-F1
#
_entry.id   AF-A0A816SUV8-F1
#
_cell.length_a   1.000
_cell.length_b   1.000
_cell.length_c   1.000
_cell.angle_alpha   90.00
_cell.angle_beta   90.00
_cell.angle_gamma   90.00
#
_symmetry.space_group_name_H-M   'P 1'
#
loop_
_entity.id
_entity.type
_entity.pdbx_description
1 polymer ?
#
loop_
_entity_poly.entity_id
_entity_poly.type
_entity_poly.pdbx_seq_one_letter_code
_entity_poly.pdbx_strand_id
1 'polypeptide(L)'
;MVNQNVVVPDATTGIITVSTVSNSSVFTPSAQKPPTAPGHISISKKKLLKSLEINGDQSQRLNSWVDSMRASSPTHLKSLPSTSSEEELNSWMKRHPSALDMFERIIEASRGKEIVMFLDYDGTLSPIVADPDRAFISSKMRRTVKKLAKCFPTSIVTGRCIDKVYSFVKLAELYYAGSHGMDIKGPTKGFSRYNKDKPSVLYQPAGDFLPMIDEAFKQLVEKTKSTPGAKVENNKFCLSVHFRCVDEKKWSELALKVRSVVKNYPTLKLSQGRKVFEIRPMIKWDKGKALEFLLESLGEIFFHVLYFYFAKIFFSSTIIWLLSGFTRIKINNSKFYTLAVEGFDNSSDVFPIYIGDDRTDEDAFKLLQERGQGLGLLVTKFPKDTNASYSLQDPLEASTYTNIRTC
;
A
#
# COMPACT_ATOMS: atom_id res chain seq x y z
N MET A 1 -34.11 56.50 9.18
CA MET A 1 -35.57 56.25 9.23
C MET A 1 -35.81 54.97 10.03
N VAL A 2 -36.71 55.04 11.01
CA VAL A 2 -37.52 54.00 11.70
C VAL A 2 -37.08 52.51 11.51
N ASN A 3 -36.52 51.81 12.50
CA ASN A 3 -37.12 51.15 13.71
C ASN A 3 -38.12 50.00 13.46
N GLN A 4 -37.79 48.79 13.96
CA GLN A 4 -38.55 47.93 14.91
C GLN A 4 -37.83 46.55 14.99
N ASN A 5 -37.44 45.93 16.12
CA ASN A 5 -37.94 45.70 17.50
C ASN A 5 -38.86 44.48 17.72
N VAL A 6 -38.60 43.78 18.86
CA VAL A 6 -39.53 43.04 19.77
C VAL A 6 -40.07 41.68 19.27
N VAL A 7 -40.04 40.55 20.01
CA VAL A 7 -39.43 40.19 21.33
C VAL A 7 -39.35 38.65 21.52
N VAL A 8 -38.73 38.17 22.62
CA VAL A 8 -38.76 36.77 23.14
C VAL A 8 -39.80 36.65 24.27
N PRO A 9 -40.38 35.45 24.52
CA PRO A 9 -40.54 35.05 25.92
C PRO A 9 -40.24 33.57 26.24
N ASP A 10 -39.62 33.35 27.40
CA ASP A 10 -39.59 32.07 28.13
C ASP A 10 -40.93 31.79 28.83
N ALA A 11 -41.30 30.51 29.02
CA ALA A 11 -42.11 30.08 30.17
C ALA A 11 -42.04 28.56 30.46
N THR A 12 -41.67 28.27 31.70
CA THR A 12 -41.54 26.98 32.41
C THR A 12 -42.84 26.18 32.57
N THR A 13 -42.77 24.83 32.47
CA THR A 13 -43.41 23.77 33.31
C THR A 13 -43.29 22.43 32.55
N GLY A 14 -43.09 21.25 33.14
CA GLY A 14 -43.08 20.84 34.55
C GLY A 14 -44.11 19.74 34.82
N ILE A 15 -43.75 18.46 34.67
CA ILE A 15 -44.46 17.30 35.25
C ILE A 15 -43.45 16.17 35.52
N ILE A 16 -43.62 15.51 36.66
CA ILE A 16 -42.84 14.36 37.14
C ILE A 16 -43.75 13.14 37.07
N THR A 17 -43.23 11.99 36.61
CA THR A 17 -43.79 10.68 36.97
C THR A 17 -42.69 9.74 37.42
N VAL A 18 -42.80 9.31 38.68
CA VAL A 18 -41.96 8.30 39.33
C VAL A 18 -42.57 6.92 39.05
N SER A 19 -41.73 5.90 38.87
CA SER A 19 -42.15 4.50 39.02
C SER A 19 -41.05 3.74 39.76
N THR A 20 -41.47 2.94 40.75
CA THR A 20 -40.64 2.52 41.88
C THR A 20 -39.93 1.19 41.70
N VAL A 21 -38.81 1.10 42.42
CA VAL A 21 -37.98 -0.09 42.71
C VAL A 21 -38.77 -1.33 43.13
N SER A 22 -38.29 -2.52 42.72
CA SER A 22 -38.44 -3.77 43.47
C SER A 22 -37.21 -4.67 43.32
N ASN A 23 -36.48 -4.86 44.44
CA ASN A 23 -35.59 -6.00 44.70
C ASN A 23 -36.41 -7.31 44.70
N SER A 24 -35.90 -8.55 44.61
CA SER A 24 -34.54 -9.14 44.67
C SER A 24 -34.63 -10.64 44.33
N SER A 25 -33.54 -11.31 43.97
CA SER A 25 -33.16 -12.61 44.59
C SER A 25 -31.81 -13.14 44.08
N VAL A 26 -31.11 -13.86 44.95
CA VAL A 26 -29.81 -14.49 44.70
C VAL A 26 -30.01 -15.93 44.25
N PHE A 27 -29.43 -16.34 43.12
CA PHE A 27 -29.16 -17.74 42.82
C PHE A 27 -27.92 -17.91 41.92
N THR A 28 -26.86 -18.48 42.49
CA THR A 28 -25.88 -19.33 41.78
C THR A 28 -26.29 -20.78 42.05
N PRO A 29 -26.18 -21.73 41.09
CA PRO A 29 -24.85 -22.23 40.73
C PRO A 29 -24.67 -22.80 39.30
N SER A 30 -23.43 -23.25 39.07
CA SER A 30 -23.02 -24.30 38.14
C SER A 30 -22.59 -23.87 36.72
N ALA A 31 -21.39 -24.32 36.36
CA ALA A 31 -20.80 -24.11 35.05
C ALA A 31 -21.42 -25.06 34.01
N GLN A 32 -21.83 -24.50 32.86
CA GLN A 32 -22.15 -25.26 31.66
C GLN A 32 -21.17 -24.89 30.53
N LYS A 33 -20.69 -25.91 29.82
CA LYS A 33 -19.77 -25.76 28.68
C LYS A 33 -20.43 -24.89 27.59
N PRO A 34 -19.67 -24.03 26.87
CA PRO A 34 -20.16 -23.43 25.64
C PRO A 34 -20.46 -24.53 24.60
N PRO A 35 -21.53 -24.37 23.79
CA PRO A 35 -21.93 -25.37 22.81
C PRO A 35 -20.94 -25.50 21.63
N THR A 36 -20.93 -26.69 21.04
CA THR A 36 -19.98 -27.15 20.03
C THR A 36 -20.07 -26.37 18.72
N ALA A 37 -18.92 -26.15 18.06
CA ALA A 37 -18.83 -25.42 16.79
C ALA A 37 -19.56 -26.10 15.62
N PRO A 38 -20.20 -25.35 14.70
CA PRO A 38 -20.74 -25.90 13.46
C PRO A 38 -19.63 -26.25 12.46
N GLY A 39 -19.52 -27.54 12.16
CA GLY A 39 -18.96 -28.16 10.96
C GLY A 39 -17.97 -27.37 10.07
N HIS A 40 -16.69 -27.75 10.14
CA HIS A 40 -15.72 -27.51 9.07
C HIS A 40 -16.18 -28.17 7.75
N ILE A 41 -16.72 -27.40 6.81
CA ILE A 41 -16.82 -27.86 5.41
C ILE A 41 -15.43 -27.72 4.78
N SER A 42 -14.69 -28.83 4.78
CA SER A 42 -13.41 -28.97 4.10
C SER A 42 -13.57 -28.91 2.58
N ILE A 43 -13.68 -27.71 2.00
CA ILE A 43 -13.50 -27.53 0.55
C ILE A 43 -12.03 -27.77 0.23
N SER A 44 -11.75 -28.92 -0.38
CA SER A 44 -10.40 -29.43 -0.58
C SER A 44 -9.56 -28.50 -1.47
N LYS A 45 -8.51 -27.88 -0.91
CA LYS A 45 -7.50 -27.07 -1.62
C LYS A 45 -6.61 -27.95 -2.53
N LYS A 46 -7.19 -28.63 -3.53
CA LYS A 46 -6.48 -29.50 -4.49
C LYS A 46 -6.85 -29.24 -5.95
N LYS A 47 -6.92 -27.95 -6.37
CA LYS A 47 -6.99 -27.64 -7.82
C LYS A 47 -6.51 -26.25 -8.29
N LEU A 48 -5.39 -25.71 -7.78
CA LEU A 48 -4.75 -24.54 -8.43
C LEU A 48 -3.21 -24.43 -8.32
N LEU A 49 -2.50 -25.53 -8.08
CA LEU A 49 -1.05 -25.61 -8.30
C LEU A 49 -0.73 -26.90 -9.03
N LYS A 50 -0.64 -26.83 -10.36
CA LYS A 50 0.03 -27.84 -11.17
C LYS A 50 1.08 -27.12 -12.01
N SER A 51 2.35 -27.36 -11.68
CA SER A 51 3.46 -27.13 -12.60
C SER A 51 3.17 -27.94 -13.87
N LEU A 52 2.86 -27.24 -14.96
CA LEU A 52 2.64 -27.89 -16.25
C LEU A 52 3.97 -28.16 -16.91
N GLU A 53 4.47 -29.37 -16.65
CA GLU A 53 5.47 -30.03 -17.48
C GLU A 53 5.04 -30.08 -18.96
N ILE A 54 6.03 -30.44 -19.77
CA ILE A 54 6.07 -30.18 -21.20
C ILE A 54 5.30 -31.27 -21.96
N ASN A 55 4.76 -30.91 -23.13
CA ASN A 55 3.95 -31.72 -24.07
C ASN A 55 2.45 -31.84 -23.74
N GLY A 56 1.63 -31.07 -24.46
CA GLY A 56 0.16 -31.12 -24.42
C GLY A 56 -0.47 -29.83 -24.94
N ASP A 57 -0.94 -29.91 -26.20
CA ASP A 57 -1.74 -28.96 -26.99
C ASP A 57 -1.52 -27.44 -26.76
N GLN A 58 -0.90 -26.77 -27.74
CA GLN A 58 -0.71 -25.31 -27.70
C GLN A 58 -2.01 -24.52 -27.94
N SER A 59 -3.00 -25.09 -28.65
CA SER A 59 -4.23 -24.39 -29.03
C SER A 59 -5.15 -24.12 -27.84
N GLN A 60 -5.41 -25.14 -27.02
CA GLN A 60 -6.17 -25.00 -25.77
C GLN A 60 -5.48 -24.05 -24.77
N ARG A 61 -4.14 -24.13 -24.66
CA ARG A 61 -3.35 -23.21 -23.81
C ARG A 61 -3.44 -21.76 -24.31
N LEU A 62 -3.54 -21.53 -25.62
CA LEU A 62 -3.74 -20.18 -26.19
C LEU A 62 -5.14 -19.64 -25.91
N ASN A 63 -6.20 -20.44 -26.10
CA ASN A 63 -7.58 -20.00 -25.85
C ASN A 63 -7.79 -19.62 -24.38
N SER A 64 -7.37 -20.49 -23.45
CA SER A 64 -7.39 -20.19 -22.00
C SER A 64 -6.63 -18.91 -21.64
N TRP A 65 -5.57 -18.58 -22.38
CA TRP A 65 -4.79 -17.37 -22.17
C TRP A 65 -5.49 -16.11 -22.72
N VAL A 66 -6.10 -16.19 -23.91
CA VAL A 66 -6.92 -15.10 -24.47
C VAL A 66 -8.12 -14.81 -23.56
N ASP A 67 -8.76 -15.84 -23.01
CA ASP A 67 -9.86 -15.68 -22.05
C ASP A 67 -9.38 -14.99 -20.76
N SER A 68 -8.16 -15.29 -20.31
CA SER A 68 -7.52 -14.54 -19.22
C SER A 68 -7.27 -13.07 -19.58
N MET A 69 -6.84 -12.76 -20.81
CA MET A 69 -6.68 -11.36 -21.27
C MET A 69 -8.03 -10.63 -21.34
N ARG A 70 -9.10 -11.33 -21.76
CA ARG A 70 -10.47 -10.80 -21.77
C ARG A 70 -10.97 -10.55 -20.34
N ALA A 71 -10.76 -11.48 -19.41
CA ALA A 71 -11.06 -11.29 -17.99
C ALA A 71 -10.23 -10.17 -17.33
N SER A 72 -9.04 -9.86 -17.86
CA SER A 72 -8.21 -8.72 -17.43
C SER A 72 -8.67 -7.36 -17.99
N SER A 73 -9.78 -7.33 -18.73
CA SER A 73 -10.30 -6.12 -19.40
C SER A 73 -11.32 -5.38 -18.53
N PRO A 74 -11.22 -4.04 -18.39
CA PRO A 74 -12.18 -3.25 -17.60
C PRO A 74 -13.63 -3.28 -18.10
N THR A 75 -13.87 -3.76 -19.32
CA THR A 75 -15.16 -3.64 -20.02
C THR A 75 -16.26 -4.54 -19.45
N HIS A 76 -15.94 -5.51 -18.58
CA HIS A 76 -16.96 -6.36 -17.96
C HIS A 76 -17.56 -5.70 -16.71
N LEU A 77 -18.23 -4.55 -16.91
CA LEU A 77 -19.22 -4.04 -15.96
C LEU A 77 -20.25 -5.15 -15.73
N LYS A 78 -20.18 -5.84 -14.59
CA LYS A 78 -21.30 -6.65 -14.13
C LYS A 78 -22.50 -5.71 -13.98
N SER A 79 -23.62 -6.09 -14.58
CA SER A 79 -24.90 -5.39 -14.52
C SER A 79 -25.41 -5.28 -13.08
N LEU A 80 -26.47 -4.48 -12.90
CA LEU A 80 -27.17 -4.20 -11.63
C LEU A 80 -27.19 -5.38 -10.64
N PRO A 81 -27.10 -5.11 -9.32
CA PRO A 81 -27.17 -6.16 -8.32
C PRO A 81 -28.45 -7.00 -8.46
N SER A 82 -28.28 -8.33 -8.53
CA SER A 82 -29.32 -9.26 -8.08
C SER A 82 -29.37 -9.23 -6.55
N THR A 83 -30.48 -9.63 -5.94
CA THR A 83 -30.65 -9.66 -4.48
C THR A 83 -29.51 -10.38 -3.74
N SER A 84 -28.99 -11.47 -4.31
CA SER A 84 -27.80 -12.18 -3.82
C SER A 84 -26.54 -11.30 -3.73
N SER A 85 -26.34 -10.40 -4.68
CA SER A 85 -25.16 -9.52 -4.73
C SER A 85 -25.29 -8.27 -3.85
N GLU A 86 -26.49 -7.89 -3.43
CA GLU A 86 -26.67 -6.88 -2.37
C GLU A 86 -26.26 -7.44 -1.00
N GLU A 87 -26.59 -8.71 -0.71
CA GLU A 87 -26.13 -9.40 0.50
C GLU A 87 -24.60 -9.59 0.51
N GLU A 88 -24.01 -9.98 -0.63
CA GLU A 88 -22.55 -10.04 -0.80
C GLU A 88 -21.88 -8.68 -0.59
N LEU A 89 -22.43 -7.60 -1.17
CA LEU A 89 -21.94 -6.24 -1.00
C LEU A 89 -22.02 -5.79 0.46
N ASN A 90 -23.15 -5.99 1.13
CA ASN A 90 -23.33 -5.67 2.55
C ASN A 90 -22.40 -6.48 3.46
N SER A 91 -22.19 -7.77 3.16
CA SER A 91 -21.22 -8.63 3.85
C SER A 91 -19.77 -8.16 3.64
N TRP A 92 -19.44 -7.72 2.43
CA TRP A 92 -18.13 -7.16 2.09
C TRP A 92 -17.88 -5.82 2.79
N MET A 93 -18.84 -4.90 2.78
CA MET A 93 -18.75 -3.60 3.47
C MET A 93 -18.59 -3.75 4.98
N LYS A 94 -19.20 -4.78 5.60
CA LYS A 94 -18.99 -5.10 7.03
C LYS A 94 -17.56 -5.57 7.33
N ARG A 95 -16.90 -6.23 6.38
CA ARG A 95 -15.50 -6.71 6.51
C ARG A 95 -14.47 -5.64 6.17
N HIS A 96 -14.78 -4.75 5.22
CA HIS A 96 -13.88 -3.71 4.72
C HIS A 96 -14.60 -2.35 4.75
N PRO A 97 -14.96 -1.83 5.93
CA PRO A 97 -15.76 -0.60 6.06
C PRO A 97 -15.01 0.63 5.53
N SER A 98 -15.77 1.69 5.24
CA SER A 98 -15.23 2.98 4.78
C SER A 98 -14.17 3.51 5.76
N ALA A 99 -12.99 3.82 5.24
CA ALA A 99 -11.90 4.41 6.02
C ALA A 99 -12.19 5.87 6.45
N LEU A 100 -13.14 6.53 5.78
CA LEU A 100 -13.64 7.85 6.16
C LEU A 100 -14.59 7.73 7.38
N ASP A 101 -15.52 6.77 7.34
CA ASP A 101 -16.50 6.55 8.42
C ASP A 101 -15.81 6.01 9.68
N MET A 102 -14.73 5.25 9.49
CA MET A 102 -13.94 4.63 10.55
C MET A 102 -12.72 5.48 10.97
N PHE A 103 -12.62 6.73 10.49
CA PHE A 103 -11.41 7.56 10.65
C PHE A 103 -10.97 7.71 12.11
N GLU A 104 -11.89 8.05 13.03
CA GLU A 104 -11.55 8.21 14.46
C GLU A 104 -11.02 6.91 15.09
N ARG A 105 -11.55 5.74 14.68
CA ARG A 105 -11.05 4.43 15.13
C ARG A 105 -9.65 4.13 14.60
N ILE A 106 -9.36 4.55 13.37
CA ILE A 106 -8.03 4.42 12.77
C ILE A 106 -7.03 5.32 13.50
N ILE A 107 -7.40 6.57 13.79
CA ILE A 107 -6.57 7.50 14.57
C ILE A 107 -6.31 6.96 15.98
N GLU A 108 -7.33 6.43 16.66
CA GLU A 108 -7.18 5.79 17.98
C GLU A 108 -6.18 4.61 17.94
N ALA A 109 -6.27 3.74 16.93
CA ALA A 109 -5.34 2.62 16.75
C ALA A 109 -3.89 3.04 16.44
N SER A 110 -3.70 4.27 15.94
CA SER A 110 -2.38 4.89 15.71
C SER A 110 -1.86 5.74 16.87
N ARG A 111 -2.64 5.91 17.96
CA ARG A 111 -2.27 6.77 19.09
C ARG A 111 -0.94 6.31 19.72
N GLY A 112 -0.05 7.27 19.95
CA GLY A 112 1.28 7.01 20.53
C GLY A 112 2.30 6.42 19.56
N LYS A 113 1.96 6.25 18.27
CA LYS A 113 2.83 5.69 17.23
C LYS A 113 3.13 6.72 16.15
N GLU A 114 4.28 6.60 15.48
CA GLU A 114 4.61 7.43 14.33
C GLU A 114 3.97 6.87 13.05
N ILE A 115 3.06 7.65 12.44
CA ILE A 115 2.39 7.24 11.21
C ILE A 115 3.35 7.39 10.02
N VAL A 116 3.43 6.36 9.18
CA VAL A 116 4.16 6.39 7.90
C VAL A 116 3.19 6.05 6.77
N MET A 117 3.20 6.87 5.72
CA MET A 117 2.24 6.79 4.61
C MET A 117 2.85 6.15 3.37
N PHE A 118 2.16 5.17 2.80
CA PHE A 118 2.52 4.52 1.54
C PHE A 118 1.36 4.61 0.57
N LEU A 119 1.63 5.10 -0.64
CA LEU A 119 0.62 5.46 -1.61
C LEU A 119 0.95 4.80 -2.96
N ASP A 120 0.07 3.97 -3.48
CA ASP A 120 0.12 3.63 -4.90
C ASP A 120 -0.22 4.85 -5.78
N TYR A 121 0.07 4.78 -7.08
CA TYR A 121 -0.16 5.87 -8.03
C TYR A 121 -1.39 5.70 -8.93
N ASP A 122 -1.49 4.62 -9.70
CA ASP A 122 -2.45 4.48 -10.80
C ASP A 122 -3.74 3.80 -10.35
N GLY A 123 -4.82 4.55 -10.19
CA GLY A 123 -6.05 4.09 -9.54
C GLY A 123 -6.18 4.59 -8.11
N THR A 124 -5.09 5.11 -7.53
CA THR A 124 -5.02 5.61 -6.15
C THR A 124 -4.83 7.13 -6.08
N LEU A 125 -3.71 7.66 -6.62
CA LEU A 125 -3.42 9.10 -6.66
C LEU A 125 -3.82 9.78 -7.97
N SER A 126 -3.86 9.01 -9.06
CA SER A 126 -4.37 9.38 -10.38
C SER A 126 -5.53 8.46 -10.76
N PRO A 127 -6.57 8.93 -11.47
CA PRO A 127 -7.55 8.02 -12.07
C PRO A 127 -6.90 7.08 -13.09
N ILE A 128 -7.49 5.90 -13.28
CA ILE A 128 -7.09 4.96 -14.33
C ILE A 128 -7.47 5.55 -15.69
N VAL A 129 -6.48 5.72 -16.56
CA VAL A 129 -6.64 6.30 -17.91
C VAL A 129 -6.37 5.26 -19.00
N ALA A 130 -6.76 5.58 -20.24
CA ALA A 130 -6.48 4.73 -21.40
C ALA A 130 -5.02 4.81 -21.87
N ASP A 131 -4.43 6.02 -21.84
CA ASP A 131 -3.04 6.29 -22.17
C ASP A 131 -2.22 6.48 -20.88
N PRO A 132 -1.25 5.59 -20.57
CA PRO A 132 -0.47 5.68 -19.35
C PRO A 132 0.42 6.94 -19.28
N ASP A 133 0.64 7.67 -20.38
CA ASP A 133 1.41 8.93 -20.39
C ASP A 133 0.56 10.13 -19.93
N ARG A 134 -0.77 9.94 -19.78
CA ARG A 134 -1.73 10.96 -19.36
C ARG A 134 -2.30 10.75 -17.94
N ALA A 135 -1.71 9.85 -17.17
CA ALA A 135 -2.09 9.56 -15.78
C ALA A 135 -1.56 10.67 -14.83
N PHE A 136 -2.09 11.88 -14.97
CA PHE A 136 -1.64 13.03 -14.18
C PHE A 136 -2.36 13.11 -12.83
N ILE A 137 -1.58 13.20 -11.75
CA ILE A 137 -2.07 13.59 -10.42
C ILE A 137 -2.68 15.00 -10.48
N SER A 138 -3.88 15.17 -9.91
CA SER A 138 -4.55 16.47 -9.91
C SER A 138 -3.82 17.50 -9.04
N SER A 139 -3.91 18.79 -9.40
CA SER A 139 -3.34 19.88 -8.58
C SER A 139 -3.89 19.92 -7.15
N LYS A 140 -5.10 19.41 -6.90
CA LYS A 140 -5.66 19.23 -5.55
C LYS A 140 -4.93 18.11 -4.82
N MET A 141 -4.92 16.89 -5.38
CA MET A 141 -4.27 15.72 -4.79
C MET A 141 -2.77 15.97 -4.52
N ARG A 142 -2.06 16.54 -5.49
CA ARG A 142 -0.64 16.89 -5.34
C ARG A 142 -0.37 17.85 -4.17
N ARG A 143 -1.28 18.80 -3.91
CA ARG A 143 -1.19 19.66 -2.72
C ARG A 143 -1.47 18.89 -1.43
N THR A 144 -2.43 17.96 -1.45
CA THR A 144 -2.71 17.07 -0.30
C THR A 144 -1.49 16.22 0.04
N VAL A 145 -0.95 15.46 -0.92
CA VAL A 145 0.27 14.64 -0.73
C VAL A 145 1.45 15.49 -0.25
N LYS A 146 1.62 16.72 -0.78
CA LYS A 146 2.64 17.67 -0.30
C LYS A 146 2.45 18.10 1.16
N LYS A 147 1.20 18.26 1.63
CA LYS A 147 0.93 18.56 3.05
C LYS A 147 1.15 17.31 3.92
N LEU A 148 0.65 16.15 3.49
CA LEU A 148 0.83 14.86 4.15
C LEU A 148 2.32 14.59 4.43
N ALA A 149 3.17 14.79 3.42
CA ALA A 149 4.63 14.64 3.48
C ALA A 149 5.35 15.65 4.39
N LYS A 150 4.67 16.69 4.91
CA LYS A 150 5.23 17.55 5.97
C LYS A 150 4.94 17.00 7.37
N CYS A 151 3.80 16.32 7.53
CA CYS A 151 3.32 15.81 8.80
C CYS A 151 3.89 14.40 9.06
N PHE A 152 3.96 13.55 8.03
CA PHE A 152 4.36 12.14 8.10
C PHE A 152 5.38 11.77 7.01
N PRO A 153 6.35 10.87 7.28
CA PRO A 153 7.15 10.25 6.22
C PRO A 153 6.23 9.59 5.19
N THR A 154 6.41 9.93 3.91
CA THR A 154 5.47 9.54 2.84
C THR A 154 6.24 8.97 1.64
N SER A 155 5.78 7.81 1.15
CA SER A 155 6.35 7.07 0.02
C SER A 155 5.32 6.84 -1.08
N ILE A 156 5.72 6.94 -2.35
CA ILE A 156 4.93 6.45 -3.49
C ILE A 156 5.47 5.10 -3.94
N VAL A 157 4.62 4.06 -3.99
CA VAL A 157 4.99 2.67 -4.33
C VAL A 157 4.23 2.22 -5.58
N THR A 158 4.90 2.20 -6.74
CA THR A 158 4.25 2.09 -8.06
C THR A 158 4.96 1.12 -9.01
N GLY A 159 4.22 0.60 -9.99
CA GLY A 159 4.78 -0.17 -11.11
C GLY A 159 5.62 0.66 -12.08
N ARG A 160 5.41 1.99 -12.14
CA ARG A 160 6.13 2.91 -13.02
C ARG A 160 7.60 3.07 -12.60
N CYS A 161 8.50 3.36 -13.54
CA CYS A 161 9.83 3.84 -13.18
C CYS A 161 9.76 5.18 -12.42
N ILE A 162 10.74 5.43 -11.53
CA ILE A 162 10.74 6.61 -10.67
C ILE A 162 10.68 7.90 -11.50
N ASP A 163 11.48 7.99 -12.55
CA ASP A 163 11.64 9.24 -13.31
C ASP A 163 10.30 9.64 -13.98
N LYS A 164 9.50 8.66 -14.41
CA LYS A 164 8.15 8.88 -14.97
C LYS A 164 7.16 9.35 -13.92
N VAL A 165 7.02 8.65 -12.78
CA VAL A 165 6.08 9.08 -11.72
C VAL A 165 6.50 10.40 -11.09
N TYR A 166 7.82 10.65 -10.94
CA TYR A 166 8.35 11.93 -10.48
C TYR A 166 8.03 13.07 -11.45
N SER A 167 8.05 12.83 -12.77
CA SER A 167 7.65 13.82 -13.77
C SER A 167 6.20 14.29 -13.64
N PHE A 168 5.31 13.44 -13.11
CA PHE A 168 3.92 13.81 -12.83
C PHE A 168 3.77 14.46 -11.45
N VAL A 169 4.38 13.88 -10.41
CA VAL A 169 4.17 14.29 -9.01
C VAL A 169 4.98 15.55 -8.65
N LYS A 170 6.23 15.64 -9.07
CA LYS A 170 7.15 16.78 -8.81
C LYS A 170 7.14 17.23 -7.34
N LEU A 171 7.40 16.29 -6.43
CA LEU A 171 7.60 16.48 -4.98
C LEU A 171 8.92 15.81 -4.59
N ALA A 172 9.91 16.60 -4.17
CA ALA A 172 11.25 16.14 -3.84
C ALA A 172 11.39 15.66 -2.38
N GLU A 173 10.35 15.90 -1.58
CA GLU A 173 10.20 15.51 -0.17
C GLU A 173 9.65 14.08 0.04
N LEU A 174 9.34 13.34 -1.03
CA LEU A 174 8.81 11.98 -0.97
C LEU A 174 9.90 10.93 -1.17
N TYR A 175 9.68 9.75 -0.59
CA TYR A 175 10.32 8.52 -1.05
C TYR A 175 9.60 7.99 -2.30
N TYR A 176 10.33 7.37 -3.21
CA TYR A 176 9.80 6.77 -4.43
C TYR A 176 10.30 5.33 -4.57
N ALA A 177 9.37 4.39 -4.58
CA ALA A 177 9.58 2.98 -4.87
C ALA A 177 8.92 2.65 -6.23
N GLY A 178 9.67 2.86 -7.31
CA GLY A 178 9.24 2.57 -8.67
C GLY A 178 9.54 1.13 -9.09
N SER A 179 9.07 0.76 -10.28
CA SER A 179 9.31 -0.57 -10.88
C SER A 179 8.80 -1.73 -10.01
N HIS A 180 7.62 -1.56 -9.40
CA HIS A 180 7.06 -2.44 -8.35
C HIS A 180 7.97 -2.55 -7.11
N GLY A 181 8.64 -1.44 -6.79
CA GLY A 181 9.56 -1.32 -5.67
C GLY A 181 10.97 -1.87 -5.89
N MET A 182 11.35 -2.24 -7.12
CA MET A 182 12.73 -2.63 -7.46
C MET A 182 13.67 -1.44 -7.74
N ASP A 183 13.15 -0.21 -7.84
CA ASP A 183 13.95 1.01 -7.80
C ASP A 183 13.44 1.85 -6.61
N ILE A 184 14.23 2.02 -5.57
CA ILE A 184 13.88 2.84 -4.40
C ILE A 184 14.84 4.01 -4.29
N LYS A 185 14.30 5.24 -4.27
CA LYS A 185 15.03 6.48 -4.01
C LYS A 185 14.40 7.25 -2.85
N GLY A 186 15.22 7.75 -1.94
CA GLY A 186 14.82 8.67 -0.89
C GLY A 186 14.62 10.10 -1.37
N PRO A 187 14.08 10.99 -0.51
CA PRO A 187 13.86 12.39 -0.85
C PRO A 187 15.17 13.12 -1.13
N THR A 188 15.17 13.95 -2.19
CA THR A 188 16.33 14.77 -2.59
C THR A 188 16.34 16.15 -1.94
N LYS A 189 15.27 16.51 -1.23
CA LYS A 189 15.23 17.66 -0.32
C LYS A 189 14.91 17.16 1.09
N GLY A 190 15.82 17.43 2.02
CA GLY A 190 15.76 16.92 3.38
C GLY A 190 14.44 17.21 4.08
N PHE A 191 13.95 16.23 4.85
CA PHE A 191 12.78 16.37 5.71
C PHE A 191 13.09 17.44 6.77
N SER A 192 12.32 18.53 6.79
CA SER A 192 12.64 19.79 7.48
C SER A 192 12.69 19.73 9.03
N ARG A 193 12.77 18.53 9.62
CA ARG A 193 12.85 18.30 11.06
C ARG A 193 13.99 17.37 11.51
N TYR A 194 14.57 16.53 10.64
CA TYR A 194 15.43 15.43 11.12
C TYR A 194 16.75 15.10 10.41
N ASN A 195 17.08 15.69 9.24
CA ASN A 195 18.49 15.74 8.79
C ASN A 195 18.70 16.61 7.53
N LYS A 196 19.87 17.26 7.44
CA LYS A 196 20.40 17.82 6.18
C LYS A 196 21.54 16.96 5.59
N ASP A 197 22.13 16.06 6.39
CA ASP A 197 23.46 15.50 6.12
C ASP A 197 23.47 13.97 5.93
N LYS A 198 22.30 13.34 5.74
CA LYS A 198 22.21 11.88 5.46
C LYS A 198 22.35 11.57 3.96
N PRO A 199 23.00 10.45 3.59
CA PRO A 199 23.09 10.01 2.20
C PRO A 199 21.69 9.70 1.63
N SER A 200 21.51 9.98 0.34
CA SER A 200 20.27 9.63 -0.36
C SER A 200 20.07 8.11 -0.37
N VAL A 201 18.98 7.62 0.23
CA VAL A 201 18.58 6.22 0.11
C VAL A 201 18.47 5.87 -1.36
N LEU A 202 19.23 4.86 -1.79
CA LEU A 202 19.16 4.27 -3.13
C LEU A 202 19.25 2.75 -2.96
N TYR A 203 18.24 2.02 -3.41
CA TYR A 203 18.20 0.57 -3.30
C TYR A 203 17.58 -0.07 -4.53
N GLN A 204 18.28 -1.05 -5.10
CA GLN A 204 17.97 -1.67 -6.38
C GLN A 204 18.30 -3.18 -6.32
N PRO A 205 17.41 -4.03 -5.77
CA PRO A 205 17.68 -5.46 -5.54
C PRO A 205 17.81 -6.27 -6.84
N ALA A 206 17.47 -5.66 -7.98
CA ALA A 206 17.60 -6.24 -9.32
C ALA A 206 18.66 -5.54 -10.19
N GLY A 207 19.60 -4.78 -9.60
CA GLY A 207 20.58 -3.95 -10.34
C GLY A 207 21.30 -4.70 -11.47
N ASP A 208 21.77 -5.91 -11.21
CA ASP A 208 22.51 -6.74 -12.17
C ASP A 208 21.70 -7.16 -13.40
N PHE A 209 20.37 -7.04 -13.37
CA PHE A 209 19.49 -7.37 -14.48
C PHE A 209 19.36 -6.24 -15.51
N LEU A 210 19.80 -5.01 -15.22
CA LEU A 210 19.61 -3.85 -16.10
C LEU A 210 20.10 -4.08 -17.55
N PRO A 211 21.32 -4.63 -17.80
CA PRO A 211 21.78 -4.87 -19.18
C PRO A 211 20.89 -5.85 -19.94
N MET A 212 20.40 -6.89 -19.26
CA MET A 212 19.50 -7.90 -19.82
C MET A 212 18.12 -7.32 -20.14
N ILE A 213 17.60 -6.45 -19.27
CA ILE A 213 16.31 -5.77 -19.48
C ILE A 213 16.40 -4.82 -20.67
N ASP A 214 17.48 -4.07 -20.82
CA ASP A 214 17.67 -3.17 -21.97
C ASP A 214 17.86 -3.93 -23.29
N GLU A 215 18.44 -5.14 -23.27
CA GLU A 215 18.47 -6.02 -24.43
C GLU A 215 17.08 -6.57 -24.77
N ALA A 216 16.38 -7.13 -23.78
CA ALA A 216 15.03 -7.66 -23.94
C ALA A 216 14.04 -6.59 -24.43
N PHE A 217 14.19 -5.34 -23.98
CA PHE A 217 13.42 -4.19 -24.46
C PHE A 217 13.60 -3.96 -25.96
N LYS A 218 14.85 -3.91 -26.45
CA LYS A 218 15.16 -3.74 -27.88
C LYS A 218 14.54 -4.87 -28.71
N GLN A 219 14.66 -6.12 -28.25
CA GLN A 219 14.06 -7.27 -28.93
C GLN A 219 12.52 -7.21 -28.93
N LEU A 220 11.88 -6.82 -27.81
CA LEU A 220 10.43 -6.66 -27.74
C LEU A 220 9.93 -5.53 -28.66
N VAL A 221 10.61 -4.38 -28.70
CA VAL A 221 10.25 -3.26 -29.60
C VAL A 221 10.24 -3.73 -31.05
N GLU A 222 11.33 -4.33 -31.53
CA GLU A 222 11.41 -4.76 -32.94
C GLU A 222 10.43 -5.90 -33.26
N LYS A 223 10.26 -6.88 -32.36
CA LYS A 223 9.35 -8.01 -32.58
C LYS A 223 7.88 -7.58 -32.64
N THR A 224 7.49 -6.56 -31.87
CA THR A 224 6.08 -6.10 -31.74
C THR A 224 5.71 -4.97 -32.70
N LYS A 225 6.69 -4.31 -33.34
CA LYS A 225 6.53 -3.26 -34.36
C LYS A 225 5.54 -3.58 -35.49
N SER A 226 5.39 -4.87 -35.82
CA SER A 226 4.44 -5.39 -36.83
C SER A 226 3.00 -5.54 -36.34
N THR A 227 2.70 -5.24 -35.07
CA THR A 227 1.36 -5.33 -34.47
C THR A 227 0.84 -3.91 -34.17
N PRO A 228 -0.04 -3.33 -35.01
CA PRO A 228 -0.61 -2.01 -34.77
C PRO A 228 -1.30 -1.89 -33.41
N GLY A 229 -1.07 -0.78 -32.71
CA GLY A 229 -1.62 -0.51 -31.39
C GLY A 229 -0.85 -1.14 -30.21
N ALA A 230 0.18 -1.96 -30.46
CA ALA A 230 1.06 -2.45 -29.41
C ALA A 230 2.08 -1.36 -29.04
N LYS A 231 2.34 -1.17 -27.73
CA LYS A 231 3.34 -0.22 -27.22
C LYS A 231 4.20 -0.91 -26.17
N VAL A 232 5.52 -0.91 -26.37
CA VAL A 232 6.49 -1.40 -25.39
C VAL A 232 7.02 -0.21 -24.58
N GLU A 233 7.05 -0.37 -23.27
CA GLU A 233 7.52 0.64 -22.31
C GLU A 233 8.60 0.02 -21.40
N ASN A 234 9.72 0.74 -21.21
CA ASN A 234 10.77 0.35 -20.27
C ASN A 234 10.54 1.08 -18.93
N ASN A 235 10.03 0.36 -17.94
CA ASN A 235 9.92 0.79 -16.55
C ASN A 235 11.14 0.35 -15.71
N LYS A 236 12.34 0.35 -16.31
CA LYS A 236 13.66 0.09 -15.71
C LYS A 236 13.91 -1.32 -15.17
N PHE A 237 13.11 -1.79 -14.22
CA PHE A 237 13.12 -3.19 -13.75
C PHE A 237 11.86 -3.98 -14.18
N CYS A 238 11.04 -3.39 -15.04
CA CYS A 238 9.83 -3.99 -15.61
C CYS A 238 9.70 -3.54 -17.06
N LEU A 239 9.44 -4.44 -18.00
CA LEU A 239 9.06 -4.10 -19.36
C LEU A 239 7.56 -4.34 -19.53
N SER A 240 6.85 -3.35 -20.06
CA SER A 240 5.40 -3.40 -20.22
C SER A 240 5.03 -3.40 -21.70
N VAL A 241 4.40 -4.47 -22.19
CA VAL A 241 3.85 -4.54 -23.55
C VAL A 241 2.34 -4.33 -23.46
N HIS A 242 1.93 -3.08 -23.71
CA HIS A 242 0.52 -2.67 -23.70
C HIS A 242 -0.17 -3.17 -24.96
N PHE A 243 -1.32 -3.84 -24.79
CA PHE A 243 -2.14 -4.35 -25.89
C PHE A 243 -3.56 -3.79 -25.89
N ARG A 244 -3.83 -2.75 -25.09
CA ARG A 244 -5.14 -2.09 -24.97
C ARG A 244 -5.69 -1.54 -26.29
N CYS A 245 -4.81 -1.08 -27.17
CA CYS A 245 -5.15 -0.51 -28.48
C CYS A 245 -4.93 -1.50 -29.65
N VAL A 246 -4.65 -2.77 -29.35
CA VAL A 246 -4.48 -3.84 -30.35
C VAL A 246 -5.83 -4.51 -30.60
N ASP A 247 -6.14 -4.77 -31.87
CA ASP A 247 -7.30 -5.59 -32.28
C ASP A 247 -7.28 -6.94 -31.53
N GLU A 248 -8.41 -7.31 -30.92
CA GLU A 248 -8.56 -8.55 -30.14
C GLU A 248 -8.16 -9.80 -30.94
N LYS A 249 -8.41 -9.80 -32.26
CA LYS A 249 -8.01 -10.88 -33.17
C LYS A 249 -6.49 -11.11 -33.22
N LYS A 250 -5.70 -10.08 -32.88
CA LYS A 250 -4.22 -10.10 -32.88
C LYS A 250 -3.61 -10.31 -31.49
N TRP A 251 -4.42 -10.43 -30.43
CA TRP A 251 -3.89 -10.62 -29.07
C TRP A 251 -3.08 -11.92 -28.95
N SER A 252 -3.57 -13.04 -29.50
CA SER A 252 -2.86 -14.33 -29.52
C SER A 252 -1.51 -14.25 -30.23
N GLU A 253 -1.48 -13.57 -31.38
CA GLU A 253 -0.27 -13.36 -32.19
C GLU A 253 0.77 -12.53 -31.43
N LEU A 254 0.32 -11.42 -30.81
CA LEU A 254 1.18 -10.57 -29.97
C LEU A 254 1.72 -11.32 -28.75
N ALA A 255 0.87 -12.09 -28.09
CA ALA A 255 1.23 -12.89 -26.92
C ALA A 255 2.30 -13.95 -27.27
N LEU A 256 2.20 -14.59 -28.44
CA LEU A 256 3.22 -15.48 -28.98
C LEU A 256 4.52 -14.73 -29.31
N LYS A 257 4.45 -13.53 -29.93
CA LYS A 257 5.63 -12.68 -30.19
C LYS A 257 6.36 -12.33 -28.88
N VAL A 258 5.66 -11.82 -27.87
CA VAL A 258 6.22 -11.48 -26.55
C VAL A 258 6.85 -12.71 -25.90
N ARG A 259 6.13 -13.85 -25.85
CA ARG A 259 6.64 -15.10 -25.28
C ARG A 259 7.86 -15.64 -26.03
N SER A 260 7.95 -15.43 -27.36
CA SER A 260 9.12 -15.84 -28.15
C SER A 260 10.39 -15.09 -27.74
N VAL A 261 10.28 -13.81 -27.36
CA VAL A 261 11.42 -13.03 -26.84
C VAL A 261 11.76 -13.49 -25.42
N VAL A 262 10.78 -13.55 -24.50
CA VAL A 262 11.03 -13.91 -23.09
C VAL A 262 11.63 -15.31 -22.93
N LYS A 263 11.38 -16.26 -23.84
CA LYS A 263 12.03 -17.58 -23.84
C LYS A 263 13.57 -17.53 -23.87
N ASN A 264 14.16 -16.47 -24.42
CA ASN A 264 15.62 -16.30 -24.47
C ASN A 264 16.21 -15.82 -23.13
N TYR A 265 15.36 -15.44 -22.18
CA TYR A 265 15.72 -14.81 -20.91
C TYR A 265 15.11 -15.61 -19.74
N PRO A 266 15.67 -16.79 -19.39
CA PRO A 266 15.06 -17.70 -18.42
C PRO A 266 14.95 -17.12 -17.00
N THR A 267 15.73 -16.09 -16.68
CA THR A 267 15.69 -15.36 -15.41
C THR A 267 14.69 -14.20 -15.40
N LEU A 268 13.95 -13.97 -16.50
CA LEU A 268 12.83 -13.04 -16.57
C LEU A 268 11.49 -13.80 -16.52
N LYS A 269 10.53 -13.24 -15.79
CA LYS A 269 9.17 -13.77 -15.64
C LYS A 269 8.18 -12.91 -16.43
N LEU A 270 7.36 -13.56 -17.25
CA LEU A 270 6.19 -12.96 -17.90
C LEU A 270 4.97 -13.05 -16.97
N SER A 271 4.38 -11.91 -16.62
CA SER A 271 3.06 -11.78 -15.99
C SER A 271 2.10 -10.98 -16.86
N GLN A 272 0.83 -10.93 -16.46
CA GLN A 272 -0.24 -10.26 -17.19
C GLN A 272 -1.04 -9.37 -16.23
N GLY A 273 -1.19 -8.10 -16.61
CA GLY A 273 -2.01 -7.10 -15.92
C GLY A 273 -3.22 -6.66 -16.76
N ARG A 274 -3.82 -5.52 -16.38
CA ARG A 274 -5.04 -4.96 -17.01
C ARG A 274 -4.80 -4.46 -18.47
N LYS A 275 -4.84 -5.38 -19.43
CA LYS A 275 -4.49 -5.21 -20.87
C LYS A 275 -3.02 -4.87 -21.15
N VAL A 276 -2.12 -5.47 -20.37
CA VAL A 276 -0.66 -5.32 -20.47
C VAL A 276 0.04 -6.64 -20.14
N PHE A 277 1.11 -6.97 -20.87
CA PHE A 277 2.08 -7.99 -20.44
C PHE A 277 3.22 -7.32 -19.71
N GLU A 278 3.69 -7.92 -18.63
CA GLU A 278 4.79 -7.40 -17.83
C GLU A 278 5.92 -8.42 -17.78
N ILE A 279 7.15 -7.97 -18.01
CA ILE A 279 8.35 -8.81 -17.99
C ILE A 279 9.27 -8.25 -16.91
N ARG A 280 9.55 -9.05 -15.87
CA ARG A 280 10.29 -8.61 -14.67
C ARG A 280 11.38 -9.64 -14.29
N PRO A 281 12.47 -9.24 -13.62
CA PRO A 281 13.41 -10.16 -12.98
C PRO A 281 12.73 -11.19 -12.08
N MET A 282 13.17 -12.45 -12.14
CA MET A 282 12.68 -13.53 -11.30
C MET A 282 13.36 -13.53 -9.92
N ILE A 283 13.18 -12.44 -9.17
CA ILE A 283 13.65 -12.30 -7.79
C ILE A 283 12.46 -12.43 -6.80
N LYS A 284 12.75 -12.74 -5.54
CA LYS A 284 11.74 -12.77 -4.46
C LYS A 284 11.47 -11.34 -3.96
N TRP A 285 10.82 -10.54 -4.80
CA TRP A 285 10.53 -9.13 -4.52
C TRP A 285 9.13 -8.73 -5.02
N ASP A 286 8.45 -7.92 -4.23
CA ASP A 286 7.09 -7.44 -4.44
C ASP A 286 6.88 -6.10 -3.69
N LYS A 287 5.67 -5.51 -3.78
CA LYS A 287 5.38 -4.25 -3.07
C LYS A 287 5.45 -4.40 -1.54
N GLY A 288 5.21 -5.60 -1.01
CA GLY A 288 5.40 -5.91 0.42
C GLY A 288 6.87 -5.86 0.82
N LYS A 289 7.78 -6.46 0.04
CA LYS A 289 9.23 -6.36 0.29
C LYS A 289 9.78 -4.94 0.15
N ALA A 290 9.24 -4.15 -0.78
CA ALA A 290 9.56 -2.72 -0.85
C ALA A 290 9.07 -1.93 0.38
N LEU A 291 7.88 -2.27 0.90
CA LEU A 291 7.31 -1.69 2.12
C LEU A 291 8.12 -2.07 3.37
N GLU A 292 8.55 -3.32 3.48
CA GLU A 292 9.42 -3.83 4.54
C GLU A 292 10.75 -3.07 4.57
N PHE A 293 11.46 -3.00 3.43
CA PHE A 293 12.71 -2.25 3.29
C PHE A 293 12.57 -0.75 3.63
N LEU A 294 11.47 -0.12 3.19
CA LEU A 294 11.20 1.28 3.51
C LEU A 294 10.94 1.48 5.01
N LEU A 295 10.24 0.55 5.67
CA LEU A 295 10.00 0.60 7.11
C LEU A 295 11.27 0.37 7.93
N GLU A 296 12.16 -0.52 7.50
CA GLU A 296 13.49 -0.70 8.09
C GLU A 296 14.34 0.57 7.91
N SER A 297 14.39 1.11 6.68
CA SER A 297 15.12 2.35 6.35
C SER A 297 14.61 3.56 7.14
N LEU A 298 13.31 3.62 7.44
CA LEU A 298 12.70 4.65 8.27
C LEU A 298 12.90 4.37 9.77
N GLY A 299 12.93 3.10 10.21
CA GLY A 299 13.28 2.71 11.59
C GLY A 299 14.70 3.10 11.99
N GLU A 300 15.68 2.78 11.13
CA GLU A 300 17.08 3.22 11.21
C GLU A 300 17.23 4.75 11.24
N ILE A 301 16.26 5.50 10.70
CA ILE A 301 16.26 6.96 10.79
C ILE A 301 16.04 7.45 12.22
N PHE A 302 15.32 6.72 13.08
CA PHE A 302 15.08 7.10 14.48
C PHE A 302 16.23 6.72 15.41
N PHE A 303 16.85 5.54 15.26
CA PHE A 303 17.97 5.11 16.11
C PHE A 303 19.15 6.10 16.14
N HIS A 304 19.49 6.70 15.00
CA HIS A 304 20.60 7.65 14.92
C HIS A 304 20.31 9.05 15.48
N VAL A 305 19.04 9.44 15.67
CA VAL A 305 18.70 10.74 16.29
C VAL A 305 19.17 10.79 17.74
N LEU A 306 19.04 9.68 18.47
CA LEU A 306 19.48 9.57 19.86
C LEU A 306 21.02 9.57 19.96
N TYR A 307 21.70 8.78 19.13
CA TYR A 307 23.15 8.61 19.19
C TYR A 307 23.93 9.92 18.95
N PHE A 308 23.50 10.74 17.97
CA PHE A 308 24.18 12.01 17.67
C PHE A 308 23.89 13.12 18.69
N TYR A 309 22.78 13.06 19.43
CA TYR A 309 22.50 14.02 20.51
C TYR A 309 23.44 13.80 21.71
N PHE A 310 23.79 12.54 22.02
CA PHE A 310 24.74 12.22 23.08
C PHE A 310 26.21 12.33 22.65
N ALA A 311 26.56 11.99 21.40
CA ALA A 311 27.94 12.07 20.91
C ALA A 311 28.54 13.50 20.91
N LYS A 312 27.70 14.55 20.87
CA LYS A 312 28.15 15.95 20.98
C LYS A 312 28.49 16.40 22.40
N ILE A 313 28.13 15.63 23.43
CA ILE A 313 28.40 15.96 24.84
C ILE A 313 29.70 15.29 25.34
N PHE A 314 30.13 14.19 24.71
CA PHE A 314 31.28 13.38 25.15
C PHE A 314 32.45 13.37 24.15
N PHE A 315 33.05 14.55 23.91
CA PHE A 315 34.43 14.64 23.44
C PHE A 315 35.42 14.71 24.62
N SER A 316 35.41 13.67 25.46
CA SER A 316 36.60 13.27 26.23
C SER A 316 36.46 11.83 26.70
N SER A 317 37.35 10.99 26.18
CA SER A 317 37.80 9.71 26.76
C SER A 317 36.78 8.58 26.99
N THR A 318 37.10 7.46 26.32
CA THR A 318 36.83 6.05 26.68
C THR A 318 35.79 5.31 25.82
N ILE A 319 36.29 4.27 25.17
CA ILE A 319 35.58 3.27 24.37
C ILE A 319 34.56 2.53 25.24
N ILE A 320 33.35 2.30 24.72
CA ILE A 320 32.37 1.36 25.30
C ILE A 320 31.84 0.43 24.20
N TRP A 321 31.98 -0.88 24.43
CA TRP A 321 31.35 -1.93 23.64
C TRP A 321 29.90 -2.15 24.08
N LEU A 322 29.04 -2.52 23.12
CA LEU A 322 27.65 -2.91 23.37
C LEU A 322 27.57 -4.21 24.17
N LEU A 323 26.66 -4.25 25.15
CA LEU A 323 25.71 -5.36 25.35
C LEU A 323 24.44 -4.83 26.04
N SER A 324 23.34 -5.56 25.85
CA SER A 324 21.97 -5.19 26.23
C SER A 324 21.76 -4.98 27.73
N GLY A 325 20.98 -3.94 28.09
CA GLY A 325 20.31 -3.81 29.39
C GLY A 325 21.00 -2.91 30.43
N PHE A 326 20.51 -1.68 30.55
CA PHE A 326 20.68 -0.76 31.69
C PHE A 326 22.13 -0.43 32.17
N THR A 327 22.76 0.54 31.52
CA THR A 327 24.02 1.13 32.02
C THR A 327 23.76 2.15 33.14
N ARG A 328 24.01 1.78 34.41
CA ARG A 328 24.11 2.75 35.52
C ARG A 328 25.48 3.42 35.50
N ILE A 329 25.53 4.72 35.20
CA ILE A 329 26.76 5.52 35.22
C ILE A 329 26.89 6.22 36.58
N LYS A 330 28.03 6.05 37.26
CA LYS A 330 28.38 6.76 38.49
C LYS A 330 29.34 7.91 38.17
N ILE A 331 28.86 9.14 38.22
CA ILE A 331 29.68 10.35 38.15
C ILE A 331 29.80 10.91 39.57
N ASN A 332 31.03 11.24 39.99
CA ASN A 332 31.46 11.86 41.26
C ASN A 332 30.44 11.92 42.42
N ASN A 333 30.75 11.17 43.50
CA ASN A 333 30.06 11.11 44.80
C ASN A 333 28.92 12.13 45.04
N SER A 334 27.70 11.78 44.62
CA SER A 334 26.45 11.91 45.42
C SER A 334 25.15 11.61 44.65
N LYS A 335 25.15 11.50 43.30
CA LYS A 335 23.92 11.23 42.53
C LYS A 335 24.08 10.11 41.51
N PHE A 336 23.12 9.19 41.51
CA PHE A 336 22.90 8.23 40.42
C PHE A 336 21.97 8.87 39.40
N TYR A 337 22.37 8.85 38.12
CA TYR A 337 21.51 9.24 37.01
C TYR A 337 21.07 7.97 36.29
N THR A 338 19.77 7.67 36.34
CA THR A 338 19.17 6.63 35.49
C THR A 338 19.05 7.21 34.09
N LEU A 339 19.93 6.80 33.17
CA LEU A 339 19.81 7.18 31.78
C LEU A 339 18.67 6.36 31.16
N ALA A 340 17.48 6.96 31.09
CA ALA A 340 16.40 6.43 30.26
C ALA A 340 16.78 6.65 28.80
N VAL A 341 17.31 5.60 28.18
CA VAL A 341 17.54 5.57 26.74
C VAL A 341 16.18 5.28 26.09
N GLU A 342 15.38 6.33 25.84
CA GLU A 342 14.22 6.23 24.94
C GLU A 342 14.71 6.14 23.48
N GLY A 343 15.34 5.01 23.16
CA GLY A 343 15.35 4.47 21.82
C GLY A 343 14.06 3.66 21.60
N PHE A 344 13.55 3.64 20.38
CA PHE A 344 12.49 2.72 20.00
C PHE A 344 13.05 1.29 19.99
N ASP A 345 12.91 0.59 21.11
CA ASP A 345 13.50 -0.75 21.34
C ASP A 345 12.78 -1.85 20.54
N ASN A 346 11.73 -1.50 19.76
CA ASN A 346 10.96 -2.42 18.94
C ASN A 346 10.42 -1.78 17.66
N SER A 347 10.11 -2.63 16.67
CA SER A 347 9.39 -2.25 15.45
C SER A 347 7.90 -1.88 15.69
N SER A 348 7.48 -1.86 16.97
CA SER A 348 6.14 -1.60 17.49
C SER A 348 5.70 -0.14 17.45
N ASP A 349 6.59 0.79 17.15
CA ASP A 349 6.37 2.21 17.41
C ASP A 349 5.98 3.00 16.14
N VAL A 350 6.03 2.34 14.98
CA VAL A 350 5.61 2.87 13.68
C VAL A 350 4.22 2.32 13.29
N PHE A 351 3.32 3.16 12.80
CA PHE A 351 2.01 2.77 12.29
C PHE A 351 1.91 3.00 10.76
N PRO A 352 2.26 1.99 9.94
CA PRO A 352 2.19 2.12 8.49
C PRO A 352 0.75 2.12 7.97
N ILE A 353 0.43 3.05 7.08
CA ILE A 353 -0.84 3.10 6.34
C ILE A 353 -0.52 2.98 4.85
N TYR A 354 -0.99 1.91 4.21
CA TYR A 354 -0.84 1.71 2.77
C TYR A 354 -2.18 1.93 2.04
N ILE A 355 -2.17 2.68 0.94
CA ILE A 355 -3.35 2.92 0.09
C ILE A 355 -3.09 2.42 -1.33
N GLY A 356 -3.98 1.58 -1.89
CA GLY A 356 -3.82 0.97 -3.22
C GLY A 356 -5.13 0.48 -3.85
N ASP A 357 -5.17 0.26 -5.17
CA ASP A 357 -6.38 -0.17 -5.94
C ASP A 357 -6.32 -1.62 -6.43
N ASP A 358 -5.10 -2.16 -6.53
CA ASP A 358 -4.75 -3.17 -7.52
C ASP A 358 -4.21 -4.46 -6.88
N ARG A 359 -4.04 -5.50 -7.69
CA ARG A 359 -3.63 -6.83 -7.19
C ARG A 359 -2.19 -6.85 -6.65
N THR A 360 -1.34 -5.92 -7.07
CA THR A 360 0.04 -5.80 -6.56
C THR A 360 0.11 -5.08 -5.21
N ASP A 361 -0.95 -4.35 -4.84
CA ASP A 361 -1.08 -3.75 -3.50
C ASP A 361 -1.43 -4.80 -2.43
N GLU A 362 -2.00 -5.95 -2.82
CA GLU A 362 -2.26 -7.07 -1.90
C GLU A 362 -1.01 -7.60 -1.23
N ASP A 363 0.16 -7.54 -1.89
CA ASP A 363 1.43 -7.94 -1.29
C ASP A 363 1.80 -7.03 -0.10
N ALA A 364 1.48 -5.73 -0.20
CA ALA A 364 1.65 -4.75 0.87
C ALA A 364 0.58 -4.88 1.96
N PHE A 365 -0.70 -5.04 1.59
CA PHE A 365 -1.78 -5.27 2.56
C PHE A 365 -1.56 -6.54 3.39
N LYS A 366 -1.10 -7.62 2.76
CA LYS A 366 -0.75 -8.88 3.42
C LYS A 366 0.38 -8.69 4.42
N LEU A 367 1.46 -7.97 4.07
CA LEU A 367 2.55 -7.67 5.00
C LEU A 367 2.04 -6.98 6.26
N LEU A 368 1.18 -5.96 6.11
CA LEU A 368 0.64 -5.21 7.26
C LEU A 368 -0.29 -6.05 8.13
N GLN A 369 -1.07 -6.93 7.51
CA GLN A 369 -1.90 -7.91 8.23
C GLN A 369 -1.04 -8.93 8.99
N GLU A 370 -0.01 -9.50 8.36
CA GLU A 370 0.90 -10.49 8.96
C GLU A 370 1.77 -9.88 10.08
N ARG A 371 2.15 -8.61 9.96
CA ARG A 371 2.82 -7.84 11.02
C ARG A 371 1.90 -7.55 12.22
N GLY A 372 0.57 -7.61 12.03
CA GLY A 372 -0.41 -7.20 13.05
C GLY A 372 -0.36 -5.70 13.37
N GLN A 373 0.24 -4.89 12.51
CA GLN A 373 0.52 -3.48 12.78
C GLN A 373 0.46 -2.61 11.52
N GLY A 374 -0.27 -1.51 11.65
CA GLY A 374 -0.66 -0.68 10.51
C GLY A 374 -1.94 -1.20 9.87
N LEU A 375 -2.24 -0.69 8.67
CA LEU A 375 -3.44 -1.08 7.93
C LEU A 375 -3.32 -0.84 6.42
N GLY A 376 -4.07 -1.64 5.67
CA GLY A 376 -4.30 -1.45 4.25
C GLY A 376 -5.65 -0.77 3.97
N LEU A 377 -5.65 0.19 3.03
CA LEU A 377 -6.82 0.86 2.48
C LEU A 377 -6.97 0.51 1.00
N LEU A 378 -8.01 -0.25 0.65
CA LEU A 378 -8.31 -0.61 -0.74
C LEU A 378 -9.18 0.46 -1.42
N VAL A 379 -8.70 1.00 -2.53
CA VAL A 379 -9.44 1.91 -3.41
C VAL A 379 -10.30 1.10 -4.39
N THR A 380 -11.61 1.05 -4.16
CA THR A 380 -12.54 0.37 -5.05
C THR A 380 -14.01 0.77 -4.86
N LYS A 381 -14.77 0.82 -5.97
CA LYS A 381 -16.24 0.96 -5.98
C LYS A 381 -17.00 -0.36 -5.90
N PHE A 382 -16.30 -1.49 -5.93
CA PHE A 382 -16.92 -2.81 -6.05
C PHE A 382 -16.22 -3.81 -5.11
N PRO A 383 -16.95 -4.79 -4.54
CA PRO A 383 -16.34 -5.86 -3.77
C PRO A 383 -15.19 -6.56 -4.50
N LYS A 384 -14.06 -6.71 -3.80
CA LYS A 384 -12.88 -7.48 -4.23
C LYS A 384 -12.40 -8.33 -3.05
N ASP A 385 -11.88 -9.52 -3.33
CA ASP A 385 -11.10 -10.24 -2.32
C ASP A 385 -9.83 -9.45 -2.02
N THR A 386 -9.59 -9.13 -0.74
CA THR A 386 -8.51 -8.25 -0.30
C THR A 386 -8.08 -8.53 1.13
N ASN A 387 -6.81 -8.26 1.43
CA ASN A 387 -6.25 -8.24 2.78
C ASN A 387 -6.35 -6.86 3.45
N ALA A 388 -6.79 -5.83 2.72
CA ALA A 388 -7.00 -4.48 3.25
C ALA A 388 -8.05 -4.48 4.38
N SER A 389 -7.80 -3.68 5.42
CA SER A 389 -8.67 -3.61 6.60
C SER A 389 -9.88 -2.69 6.39
N TYR A 390 -9.78 -1.73 5.48
CA TYR A 390 -10.80 -0.75 5.17
C TYR A 390 -10.83 -0.45 3.67
N SER A 391 -11.88 0.24 3.22
CA SER A 391 -12.05 0.66 1.82
C SER A 391 -12.20 2.17 1.64
N LEU A 392 -11.91 2.63 0.43
CA LEU A 392 -12.17 3.98 -0.10
C LEU A 392 -12.76 3.79 -1.49
N GLN A 393 -13.73 4.59 -1.90
CA GLN A 393 -14.44 4.36 -3.18
C GLN A 393 -13.56 4.64 -4.41
N ASP A 394 -12.81 5.75 -4.41
CA ASP A 394 -12.00 6.20 -5.55
C ASP A 394 -10.90 7.22 -5.14
N PRO A 395 -10.06 7.72 -6.08
CA PRO A 395 -9.03 8.72 -5.79
C PRO A 395 -9.52 10.02 -5.14
N LEU A 396 -10.80 10.39 -5.24
CA LEU A 396 -11.32 11.57 -4.54
C LEU A 396 -11.45 11.27 -3.04
N GLU A 397 -11.94 10.10 -2.66
CA GLU A 397 -11.96 9.69 -1.26
C GLU A 397 -10.55 9.48 -0.69
N ALA A 398 -9.62 8.92 -1.48
CA ALA A 398 -8.21 8.88 -1.10
C ALA A 398 -7.63 10.29 -0.86
N SER A 399 -8.01 11.28 -1.67
CA SER A 399 -7.64 12.69 -1.46
C SER A 399 -8.31 13.30 -0.23
N THR A 400 -9.49 12.82 0.17
CA THR A 400 -10.20 13.29 1.35
C THR A 400 -9.56 12.70 2.59
N TYR A 401 -9.40 11.38 2.66
CA TYR A 401 -8.74 10.66 3.75
C TYR A 401 -7.34 11.23 4.05
N THR A 402 -6.50 11.37 3.03
CA THR A 402 -5.15 11.96 3.17
C THR A 402 -5.14 13.45 3.51
N ASN A 403 -6.28 14.14 3.50
CA ASN A 403 -6.42 15.54 3.90
C ASN A 403 -7.04 15.74 5.29
N ILE A 404 -7.77 14.75 5.85
CA ILE A 404 -8.56 14.93 7.09
C ILE A 404 -7.72 15.31 8.32
N ARG A 405 -6.41 15.01 8.34
CA ARG A 405 -5.49 15.65 9.30
C ARG A 405 -4.07 15.85 8.76
N THR A 406 -3.90 16.74 7.78
CA THR A 406 -2.58 17.23 7.38
C THR A 406 -2.10 18.38 8.27
N CYS A 407 -1.84 18.05 9.54
CA CYS A 407 -1.55 18.98 10.62
C CYS A 407 -2.73 19.93 10.88
#